data_AF-A0A8D8T4Z7-F1
#
_entry.id   AF-A0A8D8T4Z7-F1
#
_cell.length_a   1.000
_cell.length_b   1.000
_cell.length_c   1.000
_cell.angle_alpha   90.00
_cell.angle_beta   90.00
_cell.angle_gamma   90.00
#
_symmetry.space_group_name_H-M   'P 1'
#
loop_
_entity.id
_entity.type
_entity.pdbx_description
1 polymer ?
#
loop_
_entity_poly.entity_id
_entity_poly.type
_entity_poly.pdbx_seq_one_letter_code
_entity_poly.pdbx_strand_id
1 'polypeptide(L)'
;MPYKIGYTLFSQLRPFWVTFQKPETRDTCQCKICVNTDFVVAALHRYKIINSSKSRELLKELTCEQCTTNCLSRKCDVCKENVPHYNEFNGSMDVYYDAWTTQEVTYKDRNGARKKTKHTMKLRKKMRAYKLTRLLDDMMDKFMHHQMIIKNQYAALKYLKMNLDPDEVILHMDFSENYALKYASEVQSFHFGGSRVQVSLHTSSLSYKNCVYDDLKTKSFCTFSKDLNHGPPAILAHLEPIFAWIREQKPHLKMIHFLSDGPSTQYRNQLMFFMFGNMLDSYFPNLVYSTWNYYESGHGKGAPDGVGGTVKSTADRLVAEGNDLSSFEVLVSKLKERLRNVTIYVIEKDDISKMVSKVQKSKTIPFKGTLKVHQVSQNNATYQPIILTMKAMSCFCCRNMEDSGNDQQLRECPHYFLGKLKYDSRRTFTEISCQETEEISCEPDNMSHELCMDEPVITQETNLDFDKMKAGDSLLIKLAFKTEEYRYVCSILSVQKNQDQEENKFEITVQGMQNTNDEKNEFVVRENDIFNISTTDIIQILPTPNIVLKKRVITFVFTEPINVYEKK
;
A
#
# COMPACT_ATOMS: atom_id res chain seq x y z
N MET A 1 8.50 57.15 -8.44
CA MET A 1 9.30 56.32 -7.51
C MET A 1 8.50 55.06 -7.17
N PRO A 2 9.12 53.90 -6.91
CA PRO A 2 8.41 52.77 -6.32
C PRO A 2 8.04 53.09 -4.86
N TYR A 3 6.78 52.92 -4.49
CA TYR A 3 6.32 53.16 -3.12
C TYR A 3 6.84 52.07 -2.17
N LYS A 4 7.64 52.46 -1.17
CA LYS A 4 8.05 51.56 -0.07
C LYS A 4 6.89 51.43 0.93
N ILE A 5 6.15 50.33 0.87
CA ILE A 5 5.10 49.98 1.83
C ILE A 5 5.59 48.86 2.76
N GLY A 6 5.19 48.90 4.03
CA GLY A 6 5.47 47.82 4.98
C GLY A 6 4.59 46.59 4.71
N TYR A 7 5.09 45.40 5.04
CA TYR A 7 4.40 44.12 4.80
C TYR A 7 2.99 44.06 5.44
N THR A 8 2.81 44.67 6.61
CA THR A 8 1.51 44.79 7.28
C THR A 8 0.52 45.60 6.45
N LEU A 9 0.94 46.77 5.94
CA LEU A 9 0.11 47.64 5.10
C LEU A 9 -0.20 46.98 3.75
N PHE A 10 0.78 46.32 3.13
CA PHE A 10 0.57 45.49 1.94
C PHE A 10 -0.49 44.39 2.17
N SER A 11 -0.45 43.74 3.34
CA SER A 11 -1.42 42.69 3.72
C SER A 11 -2.81 43.24 4.05
N GLN A 12 -2.91 44.48 4.52
CA GLN A 12 -4.18 45.20 4.77
C GLN A 12 -4.81 45.75 3.48
N LEU A 13 -3.98 46.20 2.52
CA LEU A 13 -4.40 46.65 1.18
C LEU A 13 -4.79 45.48 0.24
N ARG A 14 -4.88 44.25 0.77
CA ARG A 14 -5.28 43.06 0.03
C ARG A 14 -6.75 43.17 -0.41
N PRO A 15 -7.07 43.10 -1.72
CA PRO A 15 -8.46 43.21 -2.18
C PRO A 15 -9.37 42.12 -1.62
N PHE A 16 -10.65 42.44 -1.42
CA PHE A 16 -11.62 41.55 -0.74
C PHE A 16 -11.82 40.20 -1.47
N TRP A 17 -11.62 40.15 -2.78
CA TRP A 17 -11.70 38.93 -3.59
C TRP A 17 -10.49 38.01 -3.44
N VAL A 18 -9.38 38.49 -2.86
CA VAL A 18 -8.23 37.66 -2.48
C VAL A 18 -8.52 37.04 -1.12
N THR A 19 -8.97 35.78 -1.13
CA THR A 19 -9.23 35.00 0.08
C THR A 19 -7.99 34.23 0.52
N PHE A 20 -7.96 33.81 1.79
CA PHE A 20 -6.99 32.79 2.23
C PHE A 20 -7.39 31.43 1.65
N GLN A 21 -6.42 30.58 1.29
CA GLN A 21 -6.71 29.18 1.00
C GLN A 21 -7.33 28.52 2.24
N LYS A 22 -8.51 27.93 2.07
CA LYS A 22 -9.19 27.24 3.17
C LYS A 22 -8.46 25.93 3.49
N PRO A 23 -8.41 25.48 4.76
CA PRO A 23 -7.89 24.15 5.11
C PRO A 23 -8.58 23.00 4.34
N GLU A 24 -9.85 23.20 3.96
CA GLU A 24 -10.64 22.33 3.08
C GLU A 24 -9.99 22.03 1.72
N THR A 25 -9.18 22.93 1.15
CA THR A 25 -8.61 22.76 -0.20
C THR A 25 -7.29 21.97 -0.22
N ARG A 26 -6.98 21.24 0.86
CA ARG A 26 -5.86 20.29 0.91
C ARG A 26 -6.31 18.92 0.40
N ASP A 27 -5.53 18.33 -0.50
CA ASP A 27 -5.65 16.91 -0.80
C ASP A 27 -5.36 16.07 0.46
N THR A 28 -6.25 15.11 0.77
CA THR A 28 -6.14 14.23 1.94
C THR A 28 -6.41 12.77 1.58
N CYS A 29 -5.75 11.85 2.31
CA CYS A 29 -5.81 10.40 2.10
C CYS A 29 -5.54 10.01 0.63
N GLN A 30 -4.46 10.54 0.05
CA GLN A 30 -3.99 10.19 -1.29
C GLN A 30 -3.24 8.85 -1.27
N CYS A 31 -3.33 8.06 -2.35
CA CYS A 31 -2.56 6.82 -2.47
C CYS A 31 -1.05 7.09 -2.65
N LYS A 32 -0.24 6.50 -1.77
CA LYS A 32 1.23 6.59 -1.76
C LYS A 32 1.89 6.11 -3.05
N ILE A 33 1.32 5.11 -3.73
CA ILE A 33 1.84 4.61 -5.02
C ILE A 33 1.64 5.68 -6.09
N CYS A 34 0.40 6.10 -6.33
CA CYS A 34 0.08 7.13 -7.31
C CYS A 34 0.86 8.43 -7.10
N VAL A 35 0.87 8.97 -5.87
CA VAL A 35 1.53 10.25 -5.55
C VAL A 35 3.05 10.19 -5.70
N ASN A 36 3.69 9.06 -5.34
CA ASN A 36 5.13 8.93 -5.57
C ASN A 36 5.46 8.82 -7.07
N THR A 37 4.64 8.15 -7.88
CA THR A 37 4.82 8.15 -9.34
C THR A 37 4.62 9.55 -9.91
N ASP A 38 3.58 10.28 -9.49
CA ASP A 38 3.36 11.68 -9.90
C ASP A 38 4.52 12.59 -9.49
N PHE A 39 5.12 12.43 -8.30
CA PHE A 39 6.30 13.22 -7.91
C PHE A 39 7.56 12.93 -8.74
N VAL A 40 7.78 11.67 -9.16
CA VAL A 40 8.89 11.30 -10.05
C VAL A 40 8.66 11.88 -11.45
N VAL A 41 7.47 11.67 -12.02
CA VAL A 41 7.10 12.19 -13.35
C VAL A 41 7.16 13.73 -13.38
N ALA A 42 6.54 14.41 -12.42
CA ALA A 42 6.56 15.88 -12.33
C ALA A 42 7.96 16.45 -12.06
N ALA A 43 8.90 15.66 -11.51
CA ALA A 43 10.30 16.05 -11.42
C ALA A 43 11.03 15.89 -12.76
N LEU A 44 10.93 14.74 -13.42
CA LEU A 44 11.53 14.49 -14.74
C LEU A 44 11.05 15.52 -15.78
N HIS A 45 9.74 15.82 -15.80
CA HIS A 45 9.15 16.88 -16.63
C HIS A 45 9.72 18.27 -16.33
N ARG A 46 9.93 18.62 -15.05
CA ARG A 46 10.54 19.90 -14.64
C ARG A 46 11.97 20.08 -15.19
N TYR A 47 12.71 18.98 -15.35
CA TYR A 47 14.04 18.95 -15.96
C TYR A 47 13.99 18.67 -17.48
N LYS A 48 12.82 18.69 -18.10
CA LYS A 48 12.57 18.39 -19.54
C LYS A 48 13.01 17.00 -20.00
N ILE A 49 13.21 16.06 -19.07
CA ILE A 49 13.65 14.68 -19.38
C ILE A 49 12.51 13.86 -20.01
N ILE A 50 11.26 14.17 -19.68
CA ILE A 50 10.04 13.60 -20.29
C ILE A 50 9.03 14.70 -20.59
N ASN A 51 8.09 14.43 -21.50
CA ASN A 51 7.08 15.40 -21.94
C ASN A 51 5.78 15.35 -21.12
N SER A 52 5.44 14.21 -20.51
CA SER A 52 4.27 14.05 -19.65
C SER A 52 4.46 14.70 -18.27
N SER A 53 3.50 15.54 -17.84
CA SER A 53 3.60 16.27 -16.56
C SER A 53 3.09 15.47 -15.35
N LYS A 54 2.25 14.46 -15.60
CA LYS A 54 1.60 13.61 -14.58
C LYS A 54 1.62 12.13 -14.98
N SER A 55 1.57 11.23 -14.01
CA SER A 55 1.57 9.77 -14.24
C SER A 55 0.40 9.30 -15.11
N ARG A 56 -0.75 9.99 -15.07
CA ARG A 56 -1.91 9.73 -15.94
C ARG A 56 -1.68 10.09 -17.42
N GLU A 57 -0.82 11.08 -17.69
CA GLU A 57 -0.46 11.46 -19.06
C GLU A 57 0.49 10.41 -19.62
N LEU A 58 1.55 10.08 -18.88
CA LEU A 58 2.48 8.99 -19.20
C LEU A 58 1.77 7.64 -19.40
N LEU A 59 0.79 7.30 -18.55
CA LEU A 59 0.02 6.05 -18.69
C LEU A 59 -0.73 5.94 -20.02
N LYS A 60 -1.13 7.06 -20.64
CA LYS A 60 -1.73 7.08 -21.98
C LYS A 60 -0.70 6.83 -23.08
N GLU A 61 0.53 7.34 -22.91
CA GLU A 61 1.64 7.07 -23.85
C GLU A 61 2.07 5.59 -23.79
N LEU A 62 2.00 4.99 -22.59
CA LEU A 62 2.38 3.60 -22.33
C LEU A 62 1.30 2.56 -22.68
N THR A 63 0.08 2.94 -23.07
CA THR A 63 -1.02 2.01 -23.34
C THR A 63 -1.80 2.36 -24.59
N CYS A 64 -2.51 1.39 -25.17
CA CYS A 64 -3.43 1.66 -26.28
C CYS A 64 -4.49 2.70 -25.89
N GLU A 65 -4.96 3.50 -26.85
CA GLU A 65 -6.03 4.49 -26.65
C GLU A 65 -7.25 3.89 -25.92
N GLN A 66 -7.74 2.75 -26.42
CA GLN A 66 -8.69 1.90 -25.70
C GLN A 66 -7.96 1.01 -24.68
N CYS A 67 -7.43 1.64 -23.63
CA CYS A 67 -6.62 1.00 -22.60
C CYS A 67 -7.39 -0.13 -21.88
N THR A 68 -6.96 -1.38 -22.05
CA THR A 68 -7.60 -2.57 -21.42
C THR A 68 -6.88 -3.01 -20.15
N THR A 69 -7.43 -3.99 -19.43
CA THR A 69 -6.71 -4.70 -18.35
C THR A 69 -5.42 -5.34 -18.86
N ASN A 70 -5.41 -5.88 -20.08
CA ASN A 70 -4.20 -6.48 -20.68
C ASN A 70 -3.12 -5.43 -20.96
N CYS A 71 -3.48 -4.20 -21.31
CA CYS A 71 -2.52 -3.09 -21.42
C CYS A 71 -1.87 -2.81 -20.06
N LEU A 72 -2.69 -2.64 -19.02
CA LEU A 72 -2.24 -2.35 -17.65
C LEU A 72 -1.52 -3.53 -16.96
N SER A 73 -1.63 -4.74 -17.51
CA SER A 73 -0.93 -5.93 -17.03
C SER A 73 0.28 -6.34 -17.89
N ARG A 74 0.74 -5.48 -18.84
CA ARG A 74 1.82 -5.80 -19.81
C ARG A 74 1.58 -7.06 -20.67
N LYS A 75 0.33 -7.39 -20.96
CA LYS A 75 -0.09 -8.56 -21.78
C LYS A 75 -0.78 -8.19 -23.11
N CYS A 76 -0.84 -6.92 -23.47
CA CYS A 76 -1.40 -6.48 -24.74
C CYS A 76 -0.28 -6.40 -25.79
N ASP A 77 -0.36 -7.19 -26.85
CA ASP A 77 0.71 -7.31 -27.86
C ASP A 77 1.07 -6.00 -28.58
N VAL A 78 0.18 -5.01 -28.57
CA VAL A 78 0.38 -3.68 -29.17
C VAL A 78 1.17 -2.72 -28.28
N CYS A 79 1.14 -2.88 -26.95
CA CYS A 79 1.75 -1.91 -26.00
C CYS A 79 2.54 -2.53 -24.83
N LYS A 80 2.70 -3.85 -24.78
CA LYS A 80 3.52 -4.54 -23.77
C LYS A 80 4.96 -3.99 -23.72
N GLU A 81 5.57 -3.72 -24.88
CA GLU A 81 6.93 -3.18 -25.01
C GLU A 81 7.03 -1.64 -24.86
N ASN A 82 5.92 -0.92 -24.60
CA ASN A 82 5.96 0.54 -24.51
C ASN A 82 6.69 0.98 -23.22
N VAL A 83 7.76 1.75 -23.38
CA VAL A 83 8.56 2.34 -22.29
C VAL A 83 8.45 3.88 -22.31
N PRO A 84 8.71 4.58 -21.19
CA PRO A 84 8.67 6.04 -21.16
C PRO A 84 9.59 6.66 -22.21
N HIS A 85 9.11 7.69 -22.92
CA HIS A 85 9.95 8.43 -23.86
C HIS A 85 10.82 9.45 -23.11
N TYR A 86 12.12 9.21 -23.11
CA TYR A 86 13.12 10.11 -22.56
C TYR A 86 13.72 10.99 -23.67
N ASN A 87 13.64 12.30 -23.48
CA ASN A 87 14.34 13.30 -24.30
C ASN A 87 15.86 13.22 -24.05
N GLU A 88 16.68 13.99 -24.77
CA GLU A 88 18.12 14.11 -24.48
C GLU A 88 18.36 14.90 -23.17
N PHE A 89 19.22 14.38 -22.28
CA PHE A 89 19.57 15.04 -21.00
C PHE A 89 20.96 14.64 -20.49
N ASN A 90 21.56 15.50 -19.67
CA ASN A 90 22.77 15.18 -18.92
C ASN A 90 22.43 14.21 -17.77
N GLY A 91 22.78 12.93 -17.91
CA GLY A 91 22.52 11.89 -16.91
C GLY A 91 23.12 12.19 -15.53
N SER A 92 24.24 12.90 -15.49
CA SER A 92 24.99 13.25 -14.28
C SER A 92 24.50 14.51 -13.56
N MET A 93 23.53 15.26 -14.10
CA MET A 93 22.99 16.43 -13.40
C MET A 93 22.20 16.03 -12.14
N ASP A 94 22.21 16.90 -11.13
CA ASP A 94 21.48 16.70 -9.89
C ASP A 94 20.01 17.10 -10.03
N VAL A 95 19.11 16.14 -9.79
CA VAL A 95 17.66 16.33 -9.82
C VAL A 95 17.03 16.20 -8.43
N TYR A 96 15.97 16.97 -8.23
CA TYR A 96 15.22 17.04 -6.97
C TYR A 96 13.75 16.67 -7.15
N TYR A 97 13.28 15.70 -6.39
CA TYR A 97 11.90 15.22 -6.39
C TYR A 97 11.39 15.04 -4.96
N ASP A 98 10.07 15.02 -4.78
CA ASP A 98 9.46 14.75 -3.48
C ASP A 98 9.13 13.25 -3.37
N ALA A 99 9.09 12.69 -2.17
CA ALA A 99 8.69 11.31 -1.93
C ALA A 99 8.03 11.14 -0.56
N TRP A 100 6.87 10.47 -0.53
CA TRP A 100 6.34 9.89 0.71
C TRP A 100 7.16 8.63 1.05
N THR A 101 7.92 8.71 2.13
CA THR A 101 8.72 7.61 2.67
C THR A 101 8.17 7.16 4.01
N THR A 102 8.51 5.95 4.46
CA THR A 102 8.19 5.47 5.81
C THR A 102 9.51 5.08 6.46
N GLN A 103 9.81 5.66 7.62
CA GLN A 103 11.08 5.50 8.32
C GLN A 103 10.83 4.97 9.75
N GLU A 104 11.78 4.19 10.28
CA GLU A 104 11.78 3.82 11.69
C GLU A 104 12.36 4.97 12.52
N VAL A 105 11.52 5.57 13.36
CA VAL A 105 11.89 6.60 14.34
C VAL A 105 11.98 5.92 15.70
N THR A 106 13.08 6.13 16.42
CA THR A 106 13.21 5.69 17.81
C THR A 106 12.91 6.85 18.74
N TYR A 107 11.99 6.65 19.69
CA TYR A 107 11.68 7.63 20.74
C TYR A 107 11.85 6.97 22.11
N LYS A 108 12.05 7.79 23.16
CA LYS A 108 11.88 7.34 24.55
C LYS A 108 10.42 7.53 24.94
N ASP A 109 9.80 6.52 25.52
CA ASP A 109 8.48 6.70 26.15
C ASP A 109 8.58 7.41 27.51
N ARG A 110 7.44 7.59 28.18
CA ARG A 110 7.36 8.25 29.51
C ARG A 110 8.15 7.51 30.60
N ASN A 111 8.49 6.24 30.39
CA ASN A 111 9.25 5.41 31.32
C ASN A 111 10.74 5.33 30.89
N GLY A 112 11.16 6.12 29.91
CA GLY A 112 12.52 6.18 29.38
C GLY A 112 12.88 5.08 28.38
N ALA A 113 11.99 4.10 28.13
CA ALA A 113 12.26 2.96 27.27
C ALA A 113 12.33 3.37 25.80
N ARG A 114 13.37 2.93 25.09
CA ARG A 114 13.53 3.16 23.65
C ARG A 114 12.54 2.30 22.87
N LYS A 115 11.54 2.92 22.23
CA LYS A 115 10.57 2.27 21.35
C LYS A 115 10.76 2.73 19.91
N LYS A 116 10.75 1.77 18.98
CA LYS A 116 10.73 2.03 17.53
C LYS A 116 9.29 2.21 17.06
N THR A 117 9.06 3.17 16.17
CA THR A 117 7.76 3.39 15.50
C THR A 117 7.98 3.76 14.03
N LYS A 118 6.97 3.57 13.17
CA LYS A 118 7.07 3.79 11.72
C LYS A 118 6.33 5.06 11.31
N HIS A 119 7.09 6.15 11.13
CA HIS A 119 6.53 7.43 10.69
C HIS A 119 6.55 7.53 9.17
N THR A 120 5.41 7.90 8.58
CA THR A 120 5.32 8.20 7.14
C THR A 120 5.41 9.71 6.93
N MET A 121 6.38 10.14 6.13
CA MET A 121 6.77 11.55 5.97
C MET A 121 7.09 11.88 4.52
N LYS A 122 6.72 13.09 4.09
CA LYS A 122 7.08 13.64 2.77
C LYS A 122 8.47 14.28 2.88
N LEU A 123 9.41 13.80 2.07
CA LEU A 123 10.78 14.30 2.02
C LEU A 123 11.13 14.75 0.60
N ARG A 124 11.91 15.82 0.47
CA ARG A 124 12.54 16.21 -0.80
C ARG A 124 13.87 15.48 -0.92
N LYS A 125 14.01 14.65 -1.95
CA LYS A 125 15.19 13.85 -2.25
C LYS A 125 16.03 14.48 -3.36
N LYS A 126 17.34 14.21 -3.33
CA LYS A 126 18.33 14.52 -4.36
C LYS A 126 18.87 13.22 -4.96
N MET A 127 19.06 13.16 -6.27
CA MET A 127 19.81 12.09 -6.96
C MET A 127 20.31 12.56 -8.33
N ARG A 128 21.12 11.74 -9.01
CA ARG A 128 21.50 11.95 -10.42
C ARG A 128 20.31 11.68 -11.34
N ALA A 129 20.18 12.42 -12.44
CA ALA A 129 19.06 12.30 -13.38
C ALA A 129 18.84 10.86 -13.88
N TYR A 130 19.91 10.13 -14.23
CA TYR A 130 19.81 8.74 -14.71
C TYR A 130 19.30 7.75 -13.64
N LYS A 131 19.44 8.07 -12.35
CA LYS A 131 18.86 7.27 -11.25
C LYS A 131 17.37 7.56 -11.08
N LEU A 132 16.89 8.73 -11.50
CA LEU A 132 15.47 9.08 -11.45
C LEU A 132 14.68 8.48 -12.63
N THR A 133 15.29 8.30 -13.80
CA THR A 133 14.69 7.56 -14.92
C THR A 133 14.60 6.07 -14.59
N ARG A 134 15.70 5.42 -14.16
CA ARG A 134 15.66 4.01 -13.69
C ARG A 134 14.60 3.82 -12.60
N LEU A 135 14.48 4.74 -11.63
CA LEU A 135 13.43 4.68 -10.60
C LEU A 135 11.99 4.80 -11.17
N LEU A 136 11.77 5.55 -12.26
CA LEU A 136 10.47 5.60 -12.93
C LEU A 136 10.16 4.25 -13.58
N ASP A 137 11.14 3.66 -14.28
CA ASP A 137 11.02 2.37 -14.95
C ASP A 137 10.74 1.24 -13.92
N ASP A 138 11.55 1.15 -12.85
CA ASP A 138 11.39 0.21 -11.72
C ASP A 138 10.00 0.30 -11.04
N MET A 139 9.41 1.51 -11.01
CA MET A 139 8.10 1.74 -10.43
C MET A 139 6.94 1.42 -11.39
N MET A 140 7.19 1.29 -12.69
CA MET A 140 6.13 1.40 -13.70
C MET A 140 5.19 0.19 -13.73
N ASP A 141 5.71 -1.03 -13.75
CA ASP A 141 4.84 -2.23 -13.77
C ASP A 141 4.01 -2.36 -12.50
N LYS A 142 4.56 -1.95 -11.34
CA LYS A 142 3.82 -1.89 -10.08
C LYS A 142 2.72 -0.82 -10.12
N PHE A 143 3.00 0.34 -10.71
CA PHE A 143 2.01 1.40 -10.90
C PHE A 143 0.91 0.97 -11.89
N MET A 144 1.26 0.39 -13.04
CA MET A 144 0.29 -0.09 -14.04
C MET A 144 -0.59 -1.22 -13.49
N HIS A 145 -0.02 -2.18 -12.76
CA HIS A 145 -0.78 -3.24 -12.10
C HIS A 145 -1.73 -2.69 -11.02
N HIS A 146 -1.30 -1.68 -10.25
CA HIS A 146 -2.17 -0.97 -9.30
C HIS A 146 -3.33 -0.25 -10.02
N GLN A 147 -3.07 0.44 -11.15
CA GLN A 147 -4.13 1.02 -12.00
C GLN A 147 -5.08 -0.04 -12.58
N MET A 148 -4.58 -1.23 -12.94
CA MET A 148 -5.41 -2.36 -13.39
C MET A 148 -6.43 -2.77 -12.33
N ILE A 149 -5.99 -2.97 -11.09
CA ILE A 149 -6.86 -3.39 -9.98
C ILE A 149 -7.89 -2.28 -9.70
N ILE A 150 -7.47 -1.01 -9.59
CA ILE A 150 -8.38 0.14 -9.42
C ILE A 150 -9.48 0.12 -10.50
N LYS A 151 -9.07 0.04 -11.78
CA LYS A 151 -9.99 0.07 -12.92
C LYS A 151 -10.97 -1.12 -12.90
N ASN A 152 -10.49 -2.32 -12.57
CA ASN A 152 -11.35 -3.50 -12.46
C ASN A 152 -12.33 -3.38 -11.29
N GLN A 153 -11.87 -3.04 -10.07
CA GLN A 153 -12.74 -2.97 -8.90
C GLN A 153 -13.87 -1.96 -9.09
N TYR A 154 -13.58 -0.76 -9.61
CA TYR A 154 -14.63 0.22 -9.92
C TYR A 154 -15.59 -0.27 -11.03
N ALA A 155 -15.10 -0.94 -12.08
CA ALA A 155 -15.95 -1.48 -13.14
C ALA A 155 -16.86 -2.61 -12.64
N ALA A 156 -16.31 -3.58 -11.90
CA ALA A 156 -17.02 -4.71 -11.33
C ALA A 156 -18.10 -4.27 -10.32
N LEU A 157 -17.79 -3.32 -9.44
CA LEU A 157 -18.73 -2.79 -8.45
C LEU A 157 -19.79 -1.87 -9.08
N LYS A 158 -19.46 -1.16 -10.18
CA LYS A 158 -20.47 -0.44 -10.98
C LYS A 158 -21.43 -1.43 -11.66
N TYR A 159 -20.89 -2.49 -12.28
CA TYR A 159 -21.71 -3.55 -12.91
C TYR A 159 -22.65 -4.20 -11.89
N LEU A 160 -22.15 -4.54 -10.70
CA LEU A 160 -22.97 -5.10 -9.62
C LEU A 160 -24.11 -4.17 -9.21
N LYS A 161 -23.86 -2.86 -9.07
CA LYS A 161 -24.90 -1.87 -8.73
C LYS A 161 -25.96 -1.69 -9.81
N MET A 162 -25.58 -1.79 -11.08
CA MET A 162 -26.52 -1.68 -12.20
C MET A 162 -27.38 -2.94 -12.35
N ASN A 163 -26.79 -4.12 -12.12
CA ASN A 163 -27.42 -5.43 -12.26
C ASN A 163 -27.68 -6.08 -10.89
N LEU A 164 -28.17 -5.30 -9.92
CA LEU A 164 -28.58 -5.79 -8.61
C LEU A 164 -30.05 -6.24 -8.67
N ASP A 165 -30.33 -7.43 -8.14
CA ASP A 165 -31.68 -8.00 -8.07
C ASP A 165 -32.41 -7.69 -6.75
N PRO A 166 -33.74 -7.84 -6.67
CA PRO A 166 -34.51 -7.51 -5.45
C PRO A 166 -34.20 -8.42 -4.25
N ASP A 167 -33.78 -9.67 -4.50
CA ASP A 167 -33.37 -10.61 -3.45
C ASP A 167 -31.89 -10.45 -3.06
N GLU A 168 -31.27 -9.33 -3.46
CA GLU A 168 -29.85 -9.04 -3.26
C GLU A 168 -29.62 -7.69 -2.58
N VAL A 169 -28.54 -7.59 -1.81
CA VAL A 169 -28.10 -6.31 -1.23
C VAL A 169 -26.59 -6.14 -1.29
N ILE A 170 -26.16 -4.88 -1.42
CA ILE A 170 -24.75 -4.47 -1.30
C ILE A 170 -24.60 -3.69 0.00
N LEU A 171 -23.86 -4.21 0.98
CA LEU A 171 -23.54 -3.50 2.22
C LEU A 171 -22.11 -2.96 2.15
N HIS A 172 -21.99 -1.67 1.82
CA HIS A 172 -20.72 -0.94 1.89
C HIS A 172 -20.50 -0.44 3.32
N MET A 173 -19.36 -0.72 3.93
CA MET A 173 -19.02 -0.35 5.31
C MET A 173 -17.58 0.17 5.44
N ASP A 174 -17.37 1.10 6.37
CA ASP A 174 -16.03 1.46 6.88
C ASP A 174 -16.12 2.09 8.29
N PHE A 175 -15.01 2.07 9.04
CA PHE A 175 -14.86 2.87 10.26
C PHE A 175 -14.52 4.32 9.91
N SER A 176 -15.37 5.26 10.30
CA SER A 176 -14.99 6.66 10.32
C SER A 176 -14.07 6.92 11.52
N GLU A 177 -13.06 7.79 11.36
CA GLU A 177 -12.14 8.16 12.45
C GLU A 177 -12.89 8.50 13.75
N ASN A 178 -12.34 8.16 14.92
CA ASN A 178 -13.01 8.41 16.19
C ASN A 178 -13.44 9.87 16.36
N TYR A 179 -14.67 10.11 16.79
CA TYR A 179 -15.13 11.46 17.11
C TYR A 179 -14.70 11.82 18.54
N ALA A 180 -14.01 12.94 18.70
CA ALA A 180 -13.71 13.50 20.01
C ALA A 180 -14.88 14.36 20.50
N LEU A 181 -15.33 14.14 21.73
CA LEU A 181 -16.36 14.95 22.38
C LEU A 181 -15.89 16.39 22.59
N LYS A 182 -16.83 17.34 22.51
CA LYS A 182 -16.59 18.79 22.46
C LYS A 182 -17.66 19.54 23.24
N TYR A 183 -17.25 20.67 23.81
CA TYR A 183 -18.13 21.65 24.44
C TYR A 183 -18.29 22.86 23.52
N ALA A 184 -19.43 23.56 23.60
CA ALA A 184 -19.66 24.80 22.87
C ALA A 184 -18.72 25.93 23.33
N SER A 185 -18.27 25.87 24.60
CA SER A 185 -17.19 26.68 25.13
C SER A 185 -16.22 25.79 25.93
N GLU A 186 -14.95 25.75 25.52
CA GLU A 186 -13.92 24.94 26.18
C GLU A 186 -12.95 25.82 26.98
N VAL A 187 -12.70 25.45 28.24
CA VAL A 187 -11.59 26.03 29.01
C VAL A 187 -10.24 25.61 28.43
N GLN A 188 -9.22 26.46 28.56
CA GLN A 188 -7.88 26.24 27.97
C GLN A 188 -7.28 24.88 28.35
N SER A 189 -7.48 24.43 29.60
CA SER A 189 -7.02 23.13 30.11
C SER A 189 -7.72 21.92 29.48
N PHE A 190 -8.94 22.08 28.96
CA PHE A 190 -9.63 21.05 28.18
C PHE A 190 -9.21 21.10 26.70
N HIS A 191 -9.14 22.30 26.13
CA HIS A 191 -8.81 22.50 24.71
C HIS A 191 -7.40 21.99 24.33
N PHE A 192 -6.41 22.26 25.18
CA PHE A 192 -5.02 21.79 25.00
C PHE A 192 -4.69 20.53 25.82
N GLY A 193 -5.65 20.02 26.60
CA GLY A 193 -5.47 18.84 27.44
C GLY A 193 -5.72 17.52 26.69
N GLY A 194 -5.20 16.43 27.24
CA GLY A 194 -5.49 15.07 26.75
C GLY A 194 -6.87 14.53 27.12
N SER A 195 -7.75 15.34 27.71
CA SER A 195 -8.98 14.90 28.40
C SER A 195 -10.20 14.73 27.48
N ARG A 196 -10.07 14.96 26.16
CA ARG A 196 -11.16 14.74 25.20
C ARG A 196 -11.44 13.24 25.03
N VAL A 197 -12.54 12.78 25.63
CA VAL A 197 -13.10 11.44 25.40
C VAL A 197 -13.39 11.25 23.90
N GLN A 198 -13.03 10.07 23.37
CA GLN A 198 -13.31 9.68 21.99
C GLN A 198 -14.38 8.58 21.94
N VAL A 199 -15.08 8.49 20.80
CA VAL A 199 -16.08 7.45 20.51
C VAL A 199 -15.84 6.88 19.11
N SER A 200 -16.11 5.58 18.92
CA SER A 200 -16.02 4.92 17.61
C SER A 200 -17.30 5.11 16.79
N LEU A 201 -17.14 5.25 15.48
CA LEU A 201 -18.24 5.33 14.51
C LEU A 201 -18.00 4.32 13.38
N HIS A 202 -18.69 3.19 13.40
CA HIS A 202 -18.78 2.33 12.22
C HIS A 202 -19.92 2.83 11.32
N THR A 203 -19.64 3.02 10.05
CA THR A 203 -20.56 3.66 9.09
C THR A 203 -20.85 2.74 7.93
N SER A 204 -22.10 2.72 7.44
CA SER A 204 -22.44 1.87 6.31
C SER A 204 -23.57 2.43 5.44
N SER A 205 -23.63 1.89 4.23
CA SER A 205 -24.57 2.22 3.17
C SER A 205 -25.02 0.93 2.50
N LEU A 206 -26.27 0.54 2.74
CA LEU A 206 -26.92 -0.59 2.10
C LEU A 206 -27.59 -0.13 0.79
N SER A 207 -27.23 -0.70 -0.34
CA SER A 207 -27.92 -0.50 -1.63
C SER A 207 -28.75 -1.74 -2.00
N TYR A 208 -29.99 -1.52 -2.44
CA TYR A 208 -31.01 -2.56 -2.68
C TYR A 208 -32.12 -2.06 -3.62
N LYS A 209 -32.97 -2.96 -4.13
CA LYS A 209 -34.24 -2.64 -4.83
C LYS A 209 -35.41 -3.31 -4.12
N ASN A 210 -36.65 -2.82 -4.22
CA ASN A 210 -37.82 -3.55 -3.71
C ASN A 210 -38.38 -4.54 -4.73
N CYS A 211 -38.35 -4.21 -6.03
CA CYS A 211 -38.74 -5.08 -7.14
C CYS A 211 -37.82 -4.86 -8.36
N VAL A 212 -37.97 -5.66 -9.42
CA VAL A 212 -37.04 -5.65 -10.57
C VAL A 212 -37.01 -4.29 -11.29
N TYR A 213 -38.17 -3.63 -11.37
CA TYR A 213 -38.39 -2.32 -12.01
C TYR A 213 -38.03 -1.11 -11.13
N ASP A 214 -37.61 -1.35 -9.89
CA ASP A 214 -37.38 -0.33 -8.88
C ASP A 214 -35.97 0.28 -9.02
N ASP A 215 -35.84 1.60 -8.88
CA ASP A 215 -34.54 2.26 -8.83
C ASP A 215 -33.70 1.78 -7.64
N LEU A 216 -32.37 1.89 -7.75
CA LEU A 216 -31.44 1.47 -6.70
C LEU A 216 -31.55 2.36 -5.45
N LYS A 217 -32.34 1.90 -4.48
CA LYS A 217 -32.52 2.55 -3.17
C LYS A 217 -31.28 2.36 -2.31
N THR A 218 -31.05 3.31 -1.41
CA THR A 218 -29.90 3.30 -0.49
C THR A 218 -30.34 3.69 0.91
N LYS A 219 -29.91 2.93 1.92
CA LYS A 219 -30.16 3.19 3.35
C LYS A 219 -28.83 3.34 4.09
N SER A 220 -28.69 4.45 4.82
CA SER A 220 -27.48 4.78 5.60
C SER A 220 -27.63 4.39 7.07
N PHE A 221 -26.54 3.88 7.66
CA PHE A 221 -26.45 3.53 9.08
C PHE A 221 -25.17 4.08 9.70
N CYS A 222 -25.22 4.39 10.99
CA CYS A 222 -24.05 4.70 11.80
C CYS A 222 -24.21 4.00 13.17
N THR A 223 -23.23 3.19 13.57
CA THR A 223 -23.27 2.45 14.84
C THR A 223 -22.14 2.92 15.74
N PHE A 224 -22.50 3.41 16.94
CA PHE A 224 -21.61 4.08 17.88
C PHE A 224 -21.16 3.13 18.99
N SER A 225 -19.91 3.25 19.44
CA SER A 225 -19.46 2.62 20.69
C SER A 225 -18.51 3.52 21.49
N LYS A 226 -18.45 3.28 22.80
CA LYS A 226 -17.42 3.79 23.72
C LYS A 226 -16.11 3.01 23.57
N ASP A 227 -16.15 1.79 23.04
CA ASP A 227 -14.95 1.01 22.74
C ASP A 227 -14.24 1.57 21.50
N LEU A 228 -12.91 1.60 21.52
CA LEU A 228 -12.06 2.12 20.43
C LEU A 228 -11.40 0.98 19.62
N ASN A 229 -11.79 -0.26 19.87
CA ASN A 229 -11.36 -1.43 19.12
C ASN A 229 -12.07 -1.50 17.76
N HIS A 230 -11.31 -1.53 16.66
CA HIS A 230 -11.82 -1.66 15.29
C HIS A 230 -11.58 -3.05 14.69
N GLY A 231 -11.15 -4.02 15.51
CA GLY A 231 -10.86 -5.39 15.06
C GLY A 231 -12.09 -6.21 14.67
N PRO A 232 -11.90 -7.42 14.11
CA PRO A 232 -12.98 -8.25 13.56
C PRO A 232 -14.17 -8.50 14.51
N PRO A 233 -14.00 -8.82 15.81
CA PRO A 233 -15.15 -9.00 16.72
C PRO A 233 -15.97 -7.72 16.92
N ALA A 234 -15.33 -6.54 16.92
CA ALA A 234 -16.01 -5.26 17.01
C ALA A 234 -16.76 -4.95 15.71
N ILE A 235 -16.17 -5.21 14.54
CA ILE A 235 -16.86 -5.11 13.24
C ILE A 235 -18.16 -5.94 13.26
N LEU A 236 -18.10 -7.18 13.75
CA LEU A 236 -19.28 -8.05 13.80
C LEU A 236 -20.36 -7.50 14.75
N ALA A 237 -20.00 -6.97 15.93
CA ALA A 237 -20.95 -6.33 16.83
C ALA A 237 -21.57 -5.06 16.20
N HIS A 238 -20.76 -4.24 15.53
CA HIS A 238 -21.21 -3.07 14.77
C HIS A 238 -22.09 -3.41 13.55
N LEU A 239 -22.12 -4.67 13.10
CA LEU A 239 -22.95 -5.18 12.00
C LEU A 239 -24.21 -5.91 12.46
N GLU A 240 -24.23 -6.54 13.63
CA GLU A 240 -25.38 -7.33 14.14
C GLU A 240 -26.75 -6.60 14.08
N PRO A 241 -26.90 -5.33 14.53
CA PRO A 241 -28.18 -4.62 14.39
C PRO A 241 -28.53 -4.25 12.94
N ILE A 242 -27.53 -4.13 12.06
CA ILE A 242 -27.73 -3.88 10.63
C ILE A 242 -28.20 -5.18 9.96
N PHE A 243 -27.65 -6.34 10.34
CA PHE A 243 -28.12 -7.64 9.87
C PHE A 243 -29.55 -7.93 10.33
N ALA A 244 -29.91 -7.57 11.57
CA ALA A 244 -31.28 -7.65 12.06
C ALA A 244 -32.26 -6.82 11.20
N TRP A 245 -31.90 -5.57 10.87
CA TRP A 245 -32.68 -4.72 9.96
C TRP A 245 -32.77 -5.30 8.54
N ILE A 246 -31.67 -5.80 7.98
CA ILE A 246 -31.69 -6.43 6.64
C ILE A 246 -32.62 -7.65 6.66
N ARG A 247 -32.57 -8.52 7.68
CA ARG A 247 -33.45 -9.70 7.78
C ARG A 247 -34.93 -9.33 7.88
N GLU A 248 -35.26 -8.27 8.62
CA GLU A 248 -36.64 -7.76 8.75
C GLU A 248 -37.17 -7.23 7.40
N GLN A 249 -36.37 -6.42 6.69
CA GLN A 249 -36.78 -5.74 5.46
C GLN A 249 -36.56 -6.59 4.18
N LYS A 250 -35.78 -7.68 4.29
CA LYS A 250 -35.44 -8.63 3.22
C LYS A 250 -35.46 -10.09 3.75
N PRO A 251 -36.64 -10.62 4.14
CA PRO A 251 -36.74 -12.01 4.63
C PRO A 251 -36.35 -13.06 3.58
N HIS A 252 -36.48 -12.75 2.28
CA HIS A 252 -36.15 -13.64 1.16
C HIS A 252 -34.76 -13.37 0.56
N LEU A 253 -33.84 -12.73 1.30
CA LEU A 253 -32.49 -12.42 0.81
C LEU A 253 -31.73 -13.68 0.37
N LYS A 254 -31.38 -13.74 -0.93
CA LYS A 254 -30.60 -14.83 -1.55
C LYS A 254 -29.12 -14.49 -1.70
N MET A 255 -28.76 -13.22 -1.90
CA MET A 255 -27.34 -12.83 -2.05
C MET A 255 -26.96 -11.57 -1.27
N ILE A 256 -25.75 -11.58 -0.68
CA ILE A 256 -25.18 -10.43 0.03
C ILE A 256 -23.76 -10.11 -0.45
N HIS A 257 -23.51 -8.82 -0.67
CA HIS A 257 -22.22 -8.32 -1.13
C HIS A 257 -21.67 -7.30 -0.15
N PHE A 258 -20.70 -7.72 0.64
CA PHE A 258 -19.93 -6.80 1.46
C PHE A 258 -18.93 -6.05 0.59
N LEU A 259 -18.75 -4.78 0.92
CA LEU A 259 -17.76 -3.90 0.33
C LEU A 259 -17.11 -3.08 1.44
N SER A 260 -15.78 -3.08 1.49
CA SER A 260 -15.01 -2.32 2.47
C SER A 260 -13.65 -1.92 1.90
N ASP A 261 -12.93 -1.06 2.60
CA ASP A 261 -11.48 -0.95 2.43
C ASP A 261 -10.77 -2.23 2.90
N GLY A 262 -9.50 -2.39 2.51
CA GLY A 262 -8.72 -3.62 2.71
C GLY A 262 -7.61 -3.64 3.80
N PRO A 263 -7.65 -2.87 4.91
CA PRO A 263 -6.63 -2.94 5.94
C PRO A 263 -6.68 -4.28 6.70
N SER A 264 -5.52 -4.83 6.99
CA SER A 264 -5.38 -6.17 7.57
C SER A 264 -5.76 -6.25 9.06
N THR A 265 -5.70 -5.14 9.80
CA THR A 265 -6.12 -5.07 11.21
C THR A 265 -7.64 -5.09 11.41
N GLN A 266 -8.41 -4.77 10.36
CA GLN A 266 -9.86 -4.63 10.41
C GLN A 266 -10.51 -5.67 9.47
N TYR A 267 -10.73 -5.33 8.19
CA TYR A 267 -11.57 -6.11 7.28
C TYR A 267 -10.88 -7.25 6.53
N ARG A 268 -9.57 -7.18 6.24
CA ARG A 268 -8.89 -8.16 5.34
C ARG A 268 -7.89 -9.07 6.06
N ASN A 269 -8.40 -10.05 6.80
CA ASN A 269 -7.60 -11.03 7.55
C ASN A 269 -8.31 -12.40 7.72
N GLN A 270 -7.58 -13.38 8.25
CA GLN A 270 -8.05 -14.74 8.49
C GLN A 270 -9.30 -14.85 9.40
N LEU A 271 -9.51 -13.88 10.30
CA LEU A 271 -10.62 -13.87 11.24
C LEU A 271 -11.90 -13.37 10.55
N MET A 272 -11.79 -12.30 9.75
CA MET A 272 -12.86 -11.86 8.85
C MET A 272 -13.24 -12.93 7.82
N PHE A 273 -12.25 -13.62 7.24
CA PHE A 273 -12.53 -14.76 6.36
C PHE A 273 -13.26 -15.89 7.09
N PHE A 274 -12.86 -16.24 8.32
CA PHE A 274 -13.58 -17.23 9.12
C PHE A 274 -15.03 -16.82 9.40
N MET A 275 -15.25 -15.58 9.88
CA MET A 275 -16.60 -15.10 10.22
C MET A 275 -17.52 -15.02 9.00
N PHE A 276 -17.00 -14.50 7.87
CA PHE A 276 -17.70 -14.52 6.58
C PHE A 276 -18.11 -15.95 6.19
N GLY A 277 -17.19 -16.91 6.32
CA GLY A 277 -17.45 -18.32 6.01
C GLY A 277 -18.48 -19.02 6.89
N ASN A 278 -18.49 -18.72 8.18
CA ASN A 278 -19.12 -19.57 9.21
C ASN A 278 -20.34 -18.94 9.91
N MET A 279 -20.57 -17.62 9.78
CA MET A 279 -21.57 -16.92 10.61
C MET A 279 -22.75 -16.33 9.82
N LEU A 280 -22.64 -16.11 8.51
CA LEU A 280 -23.69 -15.45 7.72
C LEU A 280 -25.03 -16.20 7.77
N ASP A 281 -25.00 -17.52 7.65
CA ASP A 281 -26.19 -18.38 7.63
C ASP A 281 -27.02 -18.28 8.93
N SER A 282 -26.40 -17.90 10.06
CA SER A 282 -27.12 -17.64 11.33
C SER A 282 -27.91 -16.33 11.34
N TYR A 283 -27.56 -15.40 10.46
CA TYR A 283 -28.30 -14.14 10.24
C TYR A 283 -29.24 -14.23 9.03
N PHE A 284 -28.87 -14.99 8.00
CA PHE A 284 -29.56 -15.08 6.71
C PHE A 284 -29.73 -16.55 6.27
N PRO A 285 -30.78 -17.27 6.73
CA PRO A 285 -30.93 -18.71 6.45
C PRO A 285 -31.27 -19.04 4.99
N ASN A 286 -31.77 -18.06 4.22
CA ASN A 286 -32.12 -18.21 2.80
C ASN A 286 -30.97 -17.86 1.84
N LEU A 287 -29.76 -17.61 2.38
CA LEU A 287 -28.62 -17.12 1.62
C LEU A 287 -28.03 -18.23 0.73
N VAL A 288 -28.01 -17.99 -0.58
CA VAL A 288 -27.47 -18.90 -1.60
C VAL A 288 -26.03 -18.55 -1.97
N TYR A 289 -25.69 -17.26 -1.99
CA TYR A 289 -24.37 -16.79 -2.43
C TYR A 289 -23.94 -15.54 -1.68
N SER A 290 -22.64 -15.43 -1.37
CA SER A 290 -22.10 -14.24 -0.73
C SER A 290 -20.75 -13.85 -1.31
N THR A 291 -20.44 -12.54 -1.30
CA THR A 291 -19.11 -12.03 -1.62
C THR A 291 -18.64 -10.96 -0.63
N TRP A 292 -17.34 -10.96 -0.32
CA TRP A 292 -16.66 -9.81 0.28
C TRP A 292 -15.74 -9.20 -0.75
N ASN A 293 -15.88 -7.91 -1.01
CA ASN A 293 -15.13 -7.18 -2.02
C ASN A 293 -14.30 -6.09 -1.35
N TYR A 294 -13.06 -5.94 -1.79
CA TYR A 294 -12.16 -4.90 -1.30
C TYR A 294 -11.81 -3.95 -2.44
N TYR A 295 -11.74 -2.66 -2.13
CA TYR A 295 -11.06 -1.71 -3.01
C TYR A 295 -9.54 -1.90 -2.97
N GLU A 296 -8.86 -1.40 -4.01
CA GLU A 296 -7.40 -1.28 -4.01
C GLU A 296 -6.97 -0.29 -2.91
N SER A 297 -5.83 -0.56 -2.28
CA SER A 297 -5.43 0.14 -1.04
C SER A 297 -5.20 1.64 -1.28
N GLY A 298 -5.95 2.48 -0.56
CA GLY A 298 -5.94 3.95 -0.72
C GLY A 298 -6.88 4.47 -1.81
N HIS A 299 -7.80 3.65 -2.32
CA HIS A 299 -8.74 4.00 -3.39
C HIS A 299 -10.21 3.68 -3.11
N GLY A 300 -10.60 3.27 -1.88
CA GLY A 300 -11.97 2.81 -1.60
C GLY A 300 -12.97 3.80 -1.00
N LYS A 301 -12.57 5.06 -0.79
CA LYS A 301 -13.48 6.16 -0.38
C LYS A 301 -14.82 6.10 -1.11
N GLY A 302 -15.92 6.16 -0.38
CA GLY A 302 -17.25 6.06 -0.95
C GLY A 302 -18.38 6.48 -0.01
N ALA A 303 -19.44 5.66 0.03
CA ALA A 303 -20.67 6.01 0.74
C ALA A 303 -20.52 6.04 2.28
N PRO A 304 -19.77 5.13 2.94
CA PRO A 304 -19.49 5.22 4.37
C PRO A 304 -18.84 6.55 4.78
N ASP A 305 -17.84 7.04 4.03
CA ASP A 305 -17.21 8.35 4.27
C ASP A 305 -18.25 9.49 4.27
N GLY A 306 -19.18 9.46 3.32
CA GLY A 306 -20.27 10.44 3.22
C GLY A 306 -21.22 10.40 4.41
N VAL A 307 -21.54 9.21 4.92
CA VAL A 307 -22.33 9.04 6.15
C VAL A 307 -21.56 9.56 7.36
N GLY A 308 -20.30 9.14 7.54
CA GLY A 308 -19.44 9.59 8.64
C GLY A 308 -19.21 11.11 8.64
N GLY A 309 -18.98 11.70 7.47
CA GLY A 309 -18.87 13.14 7.28
C GLY A 309 -20.16 13.88 7.63
N THR A 310 -21.33 13.36 7.21
CA THR A 310 -22.65 13.93 7.56
C THR A 310 -22.92 13.87 9.06
N VAL A 311 -22.57 12.75 9.70
CA VAL A 311 -22.73 12.55 11.15
C VAL A 311 -21.82 13.50 11.94
N LYS A 312 -20.52 13.53 11.63
CA LYS A 312 -19.53 14.38 12.31
C LYS A 312 -19.78 15.87 12.11
N SER A 313 -20.10 16.31 10.89
CA SER A 313 -20.44 17.72 10.61
C SER A 313 -21.74 18.16 11.29
N THR A 314 -22.69 17.23 11.51
CA THR A 314 -23.89 17.53 12.31
C THR A 314 -23.58 17.65 13.80
N ALA A 315 -22.68 16.82 14.35
CA ALA A 315 -22.18 16.99 15.71
C ALA A 315 -21.41 18.31 15.88
N ASP A 316 -20.49 18.63 14.96
CA ASP A 316 -19.72 19.88 15.02
C ASP A 316 -20.59 21.13 14.82
N ARG A 317 -21.67 21.03 14.03
CA ARG A 317 -22.68 22.08 13.95
C ARG A 317 -23.48 22.21 15.25
N LEU A 318 -23.86 21.13 15.92
CA LEU A 318 -24.56 21.20 17.22
C LEU A 318 -23.70 21.95 18.26
N VAL A 319 -22.39 21.70 18.28
CA VAL A 319 -21.42 22.43 19.11
C VAL A 319 -21.39 23.91 18.74
N ALA A 320 -21.32 24.25 17.44
CA ALA A 320 -21.36 25.63 16.97
C ALA A 320 -22.72 26.34 17.19
N GLU A 321 -23.82 25.58 17.28
CA GLU A 321 -25.16 26.04 17.67
C GLU A 321 -25.30 26.23 19.20
N GLY A 322 -24.23 26.02 20.00
CA GLY A 322 -24.23 26.26 21.44
C GLY A 322 -24.54 25.02 22.31
N ASN A 323 -24.51 23.80 21.75
CA ASN A 323 -24.80 22.57 22.50
C ASN A 323 -23.51 21.89 22.97
N ASP A 324 -23.41 21.59 24.27
CA ASP A 324 -22.33 20.73 24.78
C ASP A 324 -22.61 19.25 24.44
N LEU A 325 -21.66 18.61 23.76
CA LEU A 325 -21.68 17.17 23.49
C LEU A 325 -20.80 16.45 24.53
N SER A 326 -21.13 16.66 25.81
CA SER A 326 -20.33 16.32 26.98
C SER A 326 -20.22 14.82 27.27
N SER A 327 -21.17 14.00 26.80
CA SER A 327 -21.17 12.55 26.96
C SER A 327 -21.57 11.81 25.67
N PHE A 328 -21.30 10.50 25.66
CA PHE A 328 -21.70 9.58 24.57
C PHE A 328 -23.22 9.56 24.37
N GLU A 329 -23.98 9.56 25.47
CA GLU A 329 -25.43 9.52 25.51
C GLU A 329 -26.02 10.81 24.92
N VAL A 330 -25.48 11.96 25.32
CA VAL A 330 -25.87 13.28 24.79
C VAL A 330 -25.59 13.37 23.29
N LEU A 331 -24.40 12.95 22.84
CA LEU A 331 -24.04 12.88 21.43
C LEU A 331 -25.04 12.05 20.63
N VAL A 332 -25.34 10.82 21.08
CA VAL A 332 -26.25 9.90 20.38
C VAL A 332 -27.70 10.41 20.39
N SER A 333 -28.19 10.99 21.49
CA SER A 333 -29.51 11.62 21.57
C SER A 333 -29.64 12.77 20.57
N LYS A 334 -28.73 13.74 20.63
CA LYS A 334 -28.76 14.93 19.76
C LYS A 334 -28.61 14.59 18.28
N LEU A 335 -27.81 13.57 17.95
CA LEU A 335 -27.71 13.07 16.57
C LEU A 335 -28.97 12.35 16.12
N LYS A 336 -29.63 11.53 16.97
CA LYS A 336 -30.92 10.90 16.64
C LYS A 336 -32.04 11.93 16.42
N GLU A 337 -32.06 13.02 17.20
CA GLU A 337 -33.00 14.14 17.02
C GLU A 337 -32.82 14.85 15.66
N ARG A 338 -31.58 15.04 15.21
CA ARG A 338 -31.27 15.82 13.98
C ARG A 338 -31.17 14.98 12.70
N LEU A 339 -30.73 13.71 12.75
CA LEU A 339 -30.42 12.89 11.57
C LEU A 339 -31.51 11.86 11.23
N ARG A 340 -32.59 12.33 10.59
CA ARG A 340 -33.71 11.48 10.16
C ARG A 340 -33.34 10.44 9.07
N ASN A 341 -32.31 10.71 8.27
CA ASN A 341 -31.95 9.88 7.11
C ASN A 341 -30.90 8.79 7.42
N VAL A 342 -30.24 8.85 8.57
CA VAL A 342 -29.23 7.86 9.01
C VAL A 342 -29.80 7.08 10.20
N THR A 343 -29.92 5.76 10.10
CA THR A 343 -30.32 4.95 11.25
C THR A 343 -29.15 4.83 12.23
N ILE A 344 -29.35 5.21 13.48
CA ILE A 344 -28.30 5.23 14.52
C ILE A 344 -28.53 4.14 15.56
N TYR A 345 -27.57 3.21 15.69
CA TYR A 345 -27.53 2.21 16.77
C TYR A 345 -26.39 2.49 17.75
N VAL A 346 -26.51 1.95 18.96
CA VAL A 346 -25.46 1.91 19.99
C VAL A 346 -25.01 0.47 20.12
N ILE A 347 -23.69 0.27 20.25
CA ILE A 347 -23.03 -1.02 20.48
C ILE A 347 -22.33 -0.90 21.84
N GLU A 348 -22.78 -1.67 22.83
CA GLU A 348 -22.16 -1.66 24.15
C GLU A 348 -20.95 -2.60 24.19
N LYS A 349 -20.08 -2.40 25.20
CA LYS A 349 -18.87 -3.22 25.37
C LYS A 349 -19.17 -4.71 25.50
N ASP A 350 -20.32 -5.05 26.08
CA ASP A 350 -20.76 -6.43 26.23
C ASP A 350 -21.12 -7.07 24.88
N ASP A 351 -21.59 -6.30 23.90
CA ASP A 351 -21.88 -6.81 22.55
C ASP A 351 -20.60 -7.19 21.81
N ILE A 352 -19.57 -6.35 21.93
CA ILE A 352 -18.22 -6.66 21.43
C ILE A 352 -17.65 -7.89 22.17
N SER A 353 -17.87 -7.98 23.49
CA SER A 353 -17.39 -9.10 24.32
C SER A 353 -18.07 -10.43 23.96
N LYS A 354 -19.38 -10.43 23.65
CA LYS A 354 -20.11 -11.58 23.07
C LYS A 354 -19.51 -12.02 21.74
N MET A 355 -19.08 -11.07 20.89
CA MET A 355 -18.41 -11.42 19.63
C MET A 355 -17.00 -11.95 19.84
N VAL A 356 -16.24 -11.42 20.80
CA VAL A 356 -14.92 -11.97 21.16
C VAL A 356 -15.05 -13.41 21.62
N SER A 357 -15.98 -13.74 22.52
CA SER A 357 -16.15 -15.12 23.04
C SER A 357 -16.66 -16.10 21.97
N LYS A 358 -17.61 -15.68 21.10
CA LYS A 358 -18.04 -16.45 19.91
C LYS A 358 -16.86 -16.80 18.98
N VAL A 359 -15.86 -15.92 18.87
CA VAL A 359 -14.79 -15.99 17.85
C VAL A 359 -13.47 -16.55 18.40
N GLN A 360 -13.18 -16.39 19.69
CA GLN A 360 -11.95 -16.86 20.34
C GLN A 360 -11.78 -18.39 20.29
N LYS A 361 -12.87 -19.15 20.28
CA LYS A 361 -12.84 -20.62 20.19
C LYS A 361 -12.50 -21.14 18.77
N SER A 362 -12.36 -20.27 17.76
CA SER A 362 -12.37 -20.66 16.34
C SER A 362 -10.99 -20.86 15.71
N LYS A 363 -10.79 -22.00 15.03
CA LYS A 363 -9.56 -22.32 14.30
C LYS A 363 -9.51 -21.56 12.96
N THR A 364 -8.95 -20.36 12.96
CA THR A 364 -8.67 -19.61 11.72
C THR A 364 -7.56 -20.24 10.90
N ILE A 365 -7.61 -20.06 9.57
CA ILE A 365 -6.57 -20.52 8.64
C ILE A 365 -6.06 -19.31 7.84
N PRO A 366 -4.75 -19.00 7.85
CA PRO A 366 -4.18 -17.90 7.08
C PRO A 366 -4.13 -18.22 5.59
N PHE A 367 -4.62 -17.31 4.73
CA PHE A 367 -4.48 -17.45 3.28
C PHE A 367 -3.18 -16.82 2.77
N LYS A 368 -2.27 -17.65 2.21
CA LYS A 368 -1.00 -17.19 1.62
C LYS A 368 -1.29 -16.26 0.43
N GLY A 369 -0.96 -14.97 0.59
CA GLY A 369 -1.31 -13.94 -0.39
C GLY A 369 -2.60 -13.16 -0.08
N THR A 370 -3.08 -13.16 1.17
CA THR A 370 -4.22 -12.33 1.66
C THR A 370 -4.23 -10.89 1.10
N LEU A 371 -3.08 -10.21 1.04
CA LEU A 371 -2.98 -8.84 0.51
C LEU A 371 -3.18 -8.70 -1.01
N LYS A 372 -3.19 -9.81 -1.76
CA LYS A 372 -3.57 -9.85 -3.18
C LYS A 372 -5.07 -10.06 -3.37
N VAL A 373 -5.81 -10.46 -2.34
CA VAL A 373 -7.24 -10.76 -2.43
C VAL A 373 -8.04 -9.46 -2.49
N HIS A 374 -8.89 -9.35 -3.51
CA HIS A 374 -9.87 -8.26 -3.67
C HIS A 374 -11.31 -8.75 -3.83
N GLN A 375 -11.53 -10.06 -4.02
CA GLN A 375 -12.83 -10.70 -3.79
C GLN A 375 -12.67 -12.04 -3.09
N VAL A 376 -13.47 -12.25 -2.04
CA VAL A 376 -13.80 -13.56 -1.48
C VAL A 376 -15.22 -13.89 -1.95
N SER A 377 -15.49 -15.13 -2.35
CA SER A 377 -16.83 -15.57 -2.75
C SER A 377 -17.13 -16.97 -2.23
N GLN A 378 -18.36 -17.18 -1.76
CA GLN A 378 -18.86 -18.43 -1.20
C GLN A 378 -20.21 -18.79 -1.84
N ASN A 379 -20.40 -20.07 -2.16
CA ASN A 379 -21.72 -20.66 -2.36
C ASN A 379 -22.20 -21.14 -0.98
N ASN A 380 -23.30 -20.58 -0.49
CA ASN A 380 -23.85 -20.86 0.84
C ASN A 380 -24.86 -22.03 0.81
N ALA A 381 -25.35 -22.42 -0.37
CA ALA A 381 -26.25 -23.59 -0.53
C ALA A 381 -25.56 -24.93 -0.23
N THR A 382 -24.22 -24.98 -0.29
CA THR A 382 -23.44 -26.17 0.11
C THR A 382 -23.32 -26.23 1.64
N TYR A 383 -23.96 -27.22 2.26
CA TYR A 383 -23.98 -27.35 3.72
C TYR A 383 -22.60 -27.66 4.32
N GLN A 384 -21.80 -28.55 3.72
CA GLN A 384 -20.39 -28.79 4.04
C GLN A 384 -19.60 -29.31 2.82
N PRO A 385 -18.27 -29.13 2.76
CA PRO A 385 -17.46 -28.24 3.61
C PRO A 385 -17.70 -26.77 3.24
N ILE A 386 -17.37 -25.83 4.14
CA ILE A 386 -17.38 -24.40 3.77
C ILE A 386 -16.18 -24.13 2.86
N ILE A 387 -16.44 -23.59 1.68
CA ILE A 387 -15.42 -23.24 0.69
C ILE A 387 -15.48 -21.74 0.38
N LEU A 388 -14.40 -21.03 0.67
CA LEU A 388 -14.18 -19.65 0.25
C LEU A 388 -13.24 -19.61 -0.95
N THR A 389 -13.75 -19.20 -2.11
CA THR A 389 -12.92 -18.96 -3.30
C THR A 389 -12.32 -17.56 -3.22
N MET A 390 -10.98 -17.51 -3.26
CA MET A 390 -10.18 -16.29 -3.15
C MET A 390 -9.78 -15.81 -4.55
N LYS A 391 -9.96 -14.51 -4.84
CA LYS A 391 -9.66 -13.91 -6.15
C LYS A 391 -8.86 -12.61 -6.05
N ALA A 392 -7.98 -12.40 -7.02
CA ALA A 392 -7.13 -11.22 -7.14
C ALA A 392 -7.88 -9.92 -7.45
N MET A 393 -9.09 -10.05 -8.00
CA MET A 393 -9.97 -8.98 -8.46
C MET A 393 -11.43 -9.48 -8.37
N SER A 394 -12.38 -8.56 -8.17
CA SER A 394 -13.82 -8.84 -8.22
C SER A 394 -14.26 -9.16 -9.64
N CYS A 395 -15.12 -10.16 -9.78
CA CYS A 395 -15.77 -10.50 -11.04
C CYS A 395 -17.24 -10.82 -10.81
N PHE A 396 -18.12 -10.23 -11.64
CA PHE A 396 -19.57 -10.41 -11.58
C PHE A 396 -20.21 -10.72 -12.95
N CYS A 397 -19.47 -10.68 -14.06
CA CYS A 397 -20.00 -11.00 -15.39
C CYS A 397 -20.31 -12.51 -15.58
N CYS A 398 -19.70 -13.38 -14.78
CA CYS A 398 -19.95 -14.83 -14.82
C CYS A 398 -21.23 -15.27 -14.07
N ARG A 399 -22.02 -14.35 -13.52
CA ARG A 399 -23.22 -14.66 -12.71
C ARG A 399 -24.27 -15.45 -13.49
N ASN A 400 -24.47 -15.08 -14.75
CA ASN A 400 -25.57 -15.57 -15.58
C ASN A 400 -25.12 -16.75 -16.47
N MET A 401 -24.04 -17.46 -16.10
CA MET A 401 -23.73 -18.76 -16.71
C MET A 401 -24.51 -19.84 -15.99
N GLU A 402 -25.76 -20.02 -16.41
CA GLU A 402 -26.56 -21.20 -16.09
C GLU A 402 -25.79 -22.46 -16.53
N ASP A 403 -25.74 -23.49 -15.67
CA ASP A 403 -25.23 -24.79 -16.08
C ASP A 403 -26.28 -25.49 -16.95
N SER A 404 -25.83 -26.14 -18.03
CA SER A 404 -26.69 -26.89 -18.95
C SER A 404 -27.05 -28.28 -18.38
N GLY A 405 -27.53 -28.30 -17.13
CA GLY A 405 -27.89 -29.48 -16.35
C GLY A 405 -28.79 -29.10 -15.17
N ASN A 406 -29.63 -30.01 -14.71
CA ASN A 406 -30.81 -29.71 -13.88
C ASN A 406 -30.53 -29.32 -12.40
N ASP A 407 -29.32 -28.90 -12.06
CA ASP A 407 -28.89 -28.62 -10.69
C ASP A 407 -28.54 -27.12 -10.55
N GLN A 408 -29.21 -26.39 -9.64
CA GLN A 408 -29.10 -24.92 -9.51
C GLN A 408 -27.82 -24.48 -8.78
N GLN A 409 -26.66 -24.97 -9.22
CA GLN A 409 -25.36 -24.59 -8.66
C GLN A 409 -24.81 -23.37 -9.41
N LEU A 410 -24.55 -22.27 -8.69
CA LEU A 410 -23.86 -21.10 -9.25
C LEU A 410 -22.43 -21.47 -9.63
N ARG A 411 -22.20 -21.68 -10.92
CA ARG A 411 -20.93 -22.12 -11.51
C ARG A 411 -19.74 -21.28 -11.01
N GLU A 412 -18.69 -21.96 -10.55
CA GLU A 412 -17.51 -21.28 -10.01
C GLU A 412 -16.82 -20.42 -11.09
N CYS A 413 -16.92 -19.11 -10.91
CA CYS A 413 -16.28 -18.11 -11.76
C CYS A 413 -14.74 -18.28 -11.76
N PRO A 414 -14.10 -18.64 -12.89
CA PRO A 414 -12.67 -18.95 -12.96
C PRO A 414 -11.78 -17.69 -13.02
N HIS A 415 -12.37 -16.52 -13.30
CA HIS A 415 -11.62 -15.28 -13.42
C HIS A 415 -10.90 -14.90 -12.13
N TYR A 416 -9.63 -14.52 -12.27
CA TYR A 416 -8.78 -13.98 -11.20
C TYR A 416 -8.56 -14.91 -10.00
N PHE A 417 -8.80 -16.21 -10.15
CA PHE A 417 -8.62 -17.22 -9.09
C PHE A 417 -7.20 -17.19 -8.48
N LEU A 418 -7.12 -17.17 -7.14
CA LEU A 418 -5.88 -17.28 -6.36
C LEU A 418 -5.79 -18.59 -5.55
N GLY A 419 -6.93 -19.23 -5.27
CA GLY A 419 -6.99 -20.42 -4.43
C GLY A 419 -8.34 -20.55 -3.71
N LYS A 420 -8.44 -21.57 -2.85
CA LYS A 420 -9.59 -21.80 -1.96
C LYS A 420 -9.12 -21.91 -0.52
N LEU A 421 -9.95 -21.42 0.40
CA LEU A 421 -9.83 -21.68 1.83
C LEU A 421 -11.00 -22.61 2.23
N LYS A 422 -10.71 -23.70 2.93
CA LYS A 422 -11.71 -24.68 3.36
C LYS A 422 -11.86 -24.66 4.89
N TYR A 423 -13.07 -24.85 5.39
CA TYR A 423 -13.33 -25.15 6.79
C TYR A 423 -14.22 -26.41 6.87
N ASP A 424 -13.77 -27.41 7.64
CA ASP A 424 -14.31 -28.77 7.60
C ASP A 424 -15.54 -28.99 8.49
N SER A 425 -15.96 -27.97 9.24
CA SER A 425 -17.24 -27.97 9.97
C SER A 425 -17.76 -26.56 10.23
N ARG A 426 -19.06 -26.34 9.99
CA ARG A 426 -19.83 -25.34 10.75
C ARG A 426 -19.81 -25.82 12.20
N ARG A 427 -19.10 -25.13 13.11
CA ARG A 427 -19.30 -25.36 14.54
C ARG A 427 -20.68 -24.84 14.93
N THR A 428 -21.61 -25.74 15.21
CA THR A 428 -22.90 -25.42 15.81
C THR A 428 -22.69 -24.70 17.14
N PHE A 429 -23.43 -23.61 17.35
CA PHE A 429 -23.34 -22.81 18.57
C PHE A 429 -24.13 -23.48 19.70
N THR A 430 -23.50 -24.40 20.41
CA THR A 430 -23.93 -24.86 21.73
C THR A 430 -22.97 -24.38 22.81
N GLU A 431 -23.53 -24.01 23.96
CA GLU A 431 -22.77 -23.59 25.14
C GLU A 431 -22.11 -24.78 25.85
N ILE A 432 -21.42 -24.50 26.97
CA ILE A 432 -20.74 -25.38 27.95
C ILE A 432 -19.19 -25.25 27.94
N SER A 433 -18.58 -25.78 29.00
CA SER A 433 -17.49 -25.22 29.80
C SER A 433 -16.07 -25.55 29.35
N CYS A 434 -15.10 -24.90 30.01
CA CYS A 434 -13.66 -25.09 29.85
C CYS A 434 -13.14 -26.31 30.62
N GLN A 435 -12.00 -26.83 30.18
CA GLN A 435 -10.95 -27.42 31.02
C GLN A 435 -9.59 -27.30 30.29
N GLU A 436 -8.50 -27.41 31.03
CA GLU A 436 -7.15 -26.95 30.65
C GLU A 436 -6.15 -28.11 30.42
N THR A 437 -5.01 -27.81 29.78
CA THR A 437 -3.68 -28.50 29.71
C THR A 437 -3.03 -28.20 28.34
N GLU A 438 -1.71 -28.16 28.14
CA GLU A 438 -0.54 -27.77 28.96
C GLU A 438 0.65 -27.57 27.97
N GLU A 439 1.76 -26.93 28.37
CA GLU A 439 2.89 -26.61 27.47
C GLU A 439 4.09 -27.57 27.63
N ILE A 440 4.82 -27.86 26.54
CA ILE A 440 6.18 -28.42 26.56
C ILE A 440 7.07 -27.74 25.49
N SER A 441 8.31 -27.42 25.86
CA SER A 441 9.32 -26.71 25.07
C SER A 441 10.61 -27.55 24.87
N CYS A 442 11.33 -27.34 23.77
CA CYS A 442 12.74 -27.75 23.61
C CYS A 442 13.51 -26.71 22.75
N GLU A 443 14.83 -26.60 22.97
CA GLU A 443 15.77 -25.74 22.22
C GLU A 443 17.01 -26.56 21.71
N PRO A 444 17.96 -25.99 20.94
CA PRO A 444 18.81 -26.73 19.97
C PRO A 444 20.25 -27.06 20.45
N ASP A 445 21.05 -27.68 19.57
CA ASP A 445 22.47 -28.00 19.81
C ASP A 445 23.38 -27.82 18.56
N ASN A 446 24.70 -27.86 18.75
CA ASN A 446 25.77 -27.40 17.82
C ASN A 446 26.47 -28.50 16.98
N MET A 447 27.34 -28.12 16.01
CA MET A 447 28.71 -28.69 15.83
C MET A 447 29.61 -27.94 14.81
N SER A 448 30.92 -28.26 14.79
CA SER A 448 32.06 -27.54 14.15
C SER A 448 32.88 -28.46 13.18
N HIS A 449 34.05 -28.17 12.57
CA HIS A 449 35.16 -27.19 12.75
C HIS A 449 35.38 -26.30 11.46
N GLU A 450 36.51 -25.96 10.83
CA GLU A 450 37.97 -26.31 10.86
C GLU A 450 38.82 -25.16 10.19
N LEU A 451 40.17 -25.19 10.20
CA LEU A 451 41.08 -24.16 9.60
C LEU A 451 42.31 -24.72 8.83
N CYS A 452 42.99 -23.91 8.00
CA CYS A 452 44.33 -24.17 7.41
C CYS A 452 45.05 -22.89 6.90
N MET A 453 46.40 -22.88 6.84
CA MET A 453 47.31 -21.74 6.50
C MET A 453 48.65 -22.27 5.89
N ASP A 454 49.58 -21.51 5.29
CA ASP A 454 49.65 -20.06 4.99
C ASP A 454 49.92 -19.78 3.46
N GLU A 455 50.96 -19.17 2.86
CA GLU A 455 52.30 -18.60 3.21
C GLU A 455 52.63 -17.38 2.25
N PRO A 456 53.69 -16.56 2.49
CA PRO A 456 53.75 -15.17 2.00
C PRO A 456 54.52 -14.88 0.68
N VAL A 457 54.25 -13.72 0.08
CA VAL A 457 55.04 -13.09 -1.02
C VAL A 457 55.19 -11.56 -0.78
N ILE A 458 56.32 -10.99 -1.21
CA ILE A 458 56.82 -9.64 -0.86
C ILE A 458 56.13 -8.49 -1.63
N THR A 459 56.04 -7.33 -0.96
CA THR A 459 55.41 -6.08 -1.40
C THR A 459 56.16 -5.27 -2.47
N GLN A 460 55.40 -4.55 -3.29
CA GLN A 460 55.81 -3.23 -3.84
C GLN A 460 54.68 -2.23 -3.60
N GLU A 461 54.97 -1.15 -2.89
CA GLU A 461 53.97 -0.13 -2.53
C GLU A 461 53.73 0.87 -3.68
N THR A 462 52.49 0.97 -4.14
CA THR A 462 52.03 2.11 -4.94
C THR A 462 51.50 3.20 -3.99
N ASN A 463 52.08 4.40 -4.08
CA ASN A 463 51.65 5.56 -3.28
C ASN A 463 50.29 6.10 -3.75
N LEU A 464 49.22 5.41 -3.37
CA LEU A 464 47.82 5.78 -3.60
C LEU A 464 47.16 6.25 -2.31
N ASP A 465 46.46 7.38 -2.38
CA ASP A 465 45.76 7.98 -1.24
C ASP A 465 44.37 7.34 -1.07
N PHE A 466 44.35 6.15 -0.47
CA PHE A 466 43.15 5.31 -0.34
C PHE A 466 42.01 5.97 0.45
N ASP A 467 42.31 6.95 1.32
CA ASP A 467 41.30 7.68 2.12
C ASP A 467 40.45 8.65 1.29
N LYS A 468 40.77 8.87 0.01
CA LYS A 468 39.99 9.69 -0.93
C LYS A 468 39.01 8.89 -1.80
N MET A 469 39.06 7.56 -1.77
CA MET A 469 38.22 6.68 -2.59
C MET A 469 36.77 6.61 -2.06
N LYS A 470 35.78 6.69 -2.96
CA LYS A 470 34.34 6.61 -2.63
C LYS A 470 33.56 5.82 -3.67
N ALA A 471 32.40 5.31 -3.26
CA ALA A 471 31.45 4.63 -4.15
C ALA A 471 31.07 5.52 -5.35
N GLY A 472 31.22 4.98 -6.56
CA GLY A 472 31.02 5.69 -7.83
C GLY A 472 32.27 6.32 -8.46
N ASP A 473 33.43 6.25 -7.82
CA ASP A 473 34.71 6.48 -8.51
C ASP A 473 35.05 5.28 -9.42
N SER A 474 35.91 5.50 -10.42
CA SER A 474 36.35 4.47 -11.37
C SER A 474 37.83 4.11 -11.15
N LEU A 475 38.17 2.84 -11.29
CA LEU A 475 39.52 2.28 -11.10
C LEU A 475 39.98 1.56 -12.36
N LEU A 476 41.29 1.57 -12.61
CA LEU A 476 41.96 0.60 -13.46
C LEU A 476 42.68 -0.41 -12.56
N ILE A 477 42.36 -1.69 -12.70
CA ILE A 477 42.92 -2.78 -11.90
C ILE A 477 43.73 -3.76 -12.76
N LYS A 478 44.66 -4.48 -12.13
CA LYS A 478 45.32 -5.68 -12.67
C LYS A 478 44.73 -6.93 -12.03
N LEU A 479 44.54 -7.98 -12.84
CA LEU A 479 44.21 -9.33 -12.39
C LEU A 479 45.16 -10.31 -13.08
N ALA A 480 45.99 -11.00 -12.31
CA ALA A 480 46.91 -12.01 -12.83
C ALA A 480 46.21 -13.37 -12.96
N PHE A 481 46.37 -14.05 -14.09
CA PHE A 481 45.84 -15.39 -14.30
C PHE A 481 46.87 -16.28 -14.99
N LYS A 482 47.45 -17.23 -14.24
CA LYS A 482 48.63 -18.01 -14.64
C LYS A 482 49.83 -17.10 -14.96
N THR A 483 50.20 -16.99 -16.23
CA THR A 483 51.36 -16.23 -16.74
C THR A 483 50.98 -14.93 -17.44
N GLU A 484 49.70 -14.54 -17.41
CA GLU A 484 49.18 -13.36 -18.10
C GLU A 484 48.59 -12.36 -17.10
N GLU A 485 48.88 -11.07 -17.29
CA GLU A 485 48.27 -9.96 -16.55
C GLU A 485 47.16 -9.33 -17.40
N TYR A 486 45.94 -9.33 -16.88
CA TYR A 486 44.79 -8.67 -17.49
C TYR A 486 44.49 -7.34 -16.79
N ARG A 487 44.00 -6.34 -17.53
CA ARG A 487 43.71 -5.00 -17.02
C ARG A 487 42.30 -4.54 -17.36
N TYR A 488 41.52 -4.21 -16.34
CA TYR A 488 40.09 -3.94 -16.41
C TYR A 488 39.72 -2.60 -15.79
N VAL A 489 38.67 -1.95 -16.32
CA VAL A 489 38.04 -0.79 -15.68
C VAL A 489 36.92 -1.28 -14.77
N CYS A 490 36.82 -0.73 -13.55
CA CYS A 490 35.75 -1.07 -12.61
C CYS A 490 35.19 0.17 -11.91
N SER A 491 33.90 0.13 -11.55
CA SER A 491 33.28 1.12 -10.64
C SER A 491 33.38 0.62 -9.20
N ILE A 492 33.73 1.51 -8.26
CA ILE A 492 33.61 1.21 -6.83
C ILE A 492 32.13 1.15 -6.45
N LEU A 493 31.69 0.06 -5.81
CA LEU A 493 30.36 -0.06 -5.20
C LEU A 493 30.41 0.29 -3.71
N SER A 494 31.39 -0.25 -2.98
CA SER A 494 31.60 -0.02 -1.55
C SER A 494 33.08 -0.14 -1.17
N VAL A 495 33.47 0.62 -0.14
CA VAL A 495 34.76 0.52 0.55
C VAL A 495 34.44 0.38 2.03
N GLN A 496 34.95 -0.66 2.68
CA GLN A 496 34.82 -0.88 4.13
C GLN A 496 36.21 -0.92 4.76
N LYS A 497 36.36 -0.29 5.94
CA LYS A 497 37.55 -0.42 6.78
C LYS A 497 37.23 -1.39 7.93
N ASN A 498 37.94 -2.51 8.00
CA ASN A 498 37.93 -3.33 9.21
C ASN A 498 38.73 -2.61 10.31
N GLN A 499 38.27 -2.68 11.56
CA GLN A 499 38.90 -1.99 12.70
C GLN A 499 39.55 -2.95 13.72
N ASP A 500 39.43 -4.26 13.49
CA ASP A 500 39.71 -5.31 14.49
C ASP A 500 41.00 -6.12 14.19
N GLN A 501 41.89 -5.63 13.33
CA GLN A 501 43.21 -6.24 13.02
C GLN A 501 44.29 -5.16 12.86
N GLU A 502 45.56 -5.52 13.10
CA GLU A 502 46.70 -4.58 13.18
C GLU A 502 47.19 -4.01 11.84
N GLU A 503 46.52 -4.34 10.72
CA GLU A 503 46.79 -3.78 9.38
C GLU A 503 45.56 -3.04 8.83
N ASN A 504 45.78 -1.92 8.11
CA ASN A 504 44.73 -1.13 7.46
C ASN A 504 44.12 -1.85 6.23
N LYS A 505 43.41 -2.95 6.46
CA LYS A 505 42.87 -3.81 5.40
C LYS A 505 41.49 -3.30 4.95
N PHE A 506 41.48 -2.68 3.77
CA PHE A 506 40.26 -2.22 3.11
C PHE A 506 39.60 -3.39 2.36
N GLU A 507 38.30 -3.61 2.56
CA GLU A 507 37.49 -4.44 1.67
C GLU A 507 36.84 -3.55 0.61
N ILE A 508 37.21 -3.75 -0.66
CA ILE A 508 36.79 -2.90 -1.78
C ILE A 508 35.95 -3.76 -2.74
N THR A 509 34.64 -3.54 -2.75
CA THR A 509 33.72 -4.20 -3.70
C THR A 509 33.58 -3.35 -4.95
N VAL A 510 33.84 -3.95 -6.11
CA VAL A 510 33.79 -3.28 -7.41
C VAL A 510 32.84 -3.99 -8.38
N GLN A 511 32.45 -3.28 -9.43
CA GLN A 511 31.70 -3.82 -10.56
C GLN A 511 32.50 -3.64 -11.86
N GLY A 512 32.67 -4.72 -12.61
CA GLY A 512 33.38 -4.75 -13.87
C GLY A 512 32.72 -3.92 -14.97
N MET A 513 33.53 -3.21 -15.74
CA MET A 513 33.14 -2.62 -17.01
C MET A 513 33.95 -3.28 -18.13
N GLN A 514 33.29 -3.53 -19.26
CA GLN A 514 33.92 -4.01 -20.48
C GLN A 514 34.08 -2.88 -21.48
N ASN A 515 35.22 -2.80 -22.17
CA ASN A 515 35.42 -1.87 -23.27
C ASN A 515 34.46 -2.15 -24.45
N THR A 516 34.05 -1.07 -25.14
CA THR A 516 33.14 -1.15 -26.30
C THR A 516 33.66 -0.46 -27.57
N ASN A 517 34.92 -0.01 -27.61
CA ASN A 517 35.53 0.58 -28.81
C ASN A 517 37.07 0.51 -28.84
N ASP A 518 37.64 0.48 -30.04
CA ASP A 518 39.09 0.33 -30.28
C ASP A 518 39.95 1.48 -29.70
N GLU A 519 39.34 2.66 -29.48
CA GLU A 519 40.00 3.81 -28.82
C GLU A 519 40.21 3.61 -27.30
N LYS A 520 39.67 2.54 -26.71
CA LYS A 520 39.78 2.20 -25.27
C LYS A 520 39.33 3.30 -24.31
N ASN A 521 38.39 4.15 -24.73
CA ASN A 521 37.83 5.23 -23.92
C ASN A 521 36.33 5.02 -23.60
N GLU A 522 35.62 4.10 -24.27
CA GLU A 522 34.23 3.75 -23.98
C GLU A 522 34.07 2.39 -23.30
N PHE A 523 33.26 2.37 -22.23
CA PHE A 523 33.06 1.20 -21.37
C PHE A 523 31.59 1.02 -20.98
N VAL A 524 31.17 -0.23 -20.77
CA VAL A 524 29.81 -0.61 -20.35
C VAL A 524 29.87 -1.55 -19.15
N VAL A 525 29.09 -1.24 -18.12
CA VAL A 525 28.96 -2.05 -16.90
C VAL A 525 28.36 -3.43 -17.21
N ARG A 526 28.97 -4.48 -16.66
CA ARG A 526 28.42 -5.85 -16.68
C ARG A 526 27.67 -6.10 -15.36
N GLU A 527 26.33 -6.19 -15.43
CA GLU A 527 25.48 -6.15 -14.23
C GLU A 527 25.70 -7.32 -13.25
N ASN A 528 26.18 -8.48 -13.73
CA ASN A 528 26.50 -9.66 -12.91
C ASN A 528 27.99 -9.76 -12.51
N ASP A 529 28.84 -8.84 -12.95
CA ASP A 529 30.29 -8.90 -12.74
C ASP A 529 30.69 -8.05 -11.52
N ILE A 530 30.45 -8.60 -10.33
CA ILE A 530 30.69 -7.93 -9.04
C ILE A 530 31.61 -8.81 -8.20
N PHE A 531 32.73 -8.24 -7.74
CA PHE A 531 33.74 -8.94 -6.97
C PHE A 531 34.47 -7.99 -6.00
N ASN A 532 35.16 -8.57 -5.02
CA ASN A 532 36.04 -7.83 -4.13
C ASN A 532 37.47 -7.81 -4.71
N ILE A 533 38.20 -6.72 -4.49
CA ILE A 533 39.62 -6.56 -4.84
C ILE A 533 40.45 -6.15 -3.62
N SER A 534 41.75 -6.44 -3.68
CA SER A 534 42.75 -5.92 -2.76
C SER A 534 43.25 -4.53 -3.22
N THR A 535 43.79 -3.75 -2.30
CA THR A 535 44.52 -2.50 -2.62
C THR A 535 45.72 -2.75 -3.52
N THR A 536 46.33 -3.95 -3.46
CA THR A 536 47.45 -4.40 -4.32
C THR A 536 47.08 -4.50 -5.81
N ASP A 537 45.79 -4.59 -6.12
CA ASP A 537 45.28 -4.88 -7.45
C ASP A 537 45.00 -3.59 -8.24
N ILE A 538 45.04 -2.44 -7.56
CA ILE A 538 44.75 -1.12 -8.13
C ILE A 538 46.00 -0.57 -8.82
N ILE A 539 45.89 -0.29 -10.13
CA ILE A 539 46.93 0.42 -10.89
C ILE A 539 46.78 1.93 -10.68
N GLN A 540 45.56 2.45 -10.88
CA GLN A 540 45.28 3.89 -10.75
C GLN A 540 43.79 4.16 -10.50
N ILE A 541 43.50 5.29 -9.86
CA ILE A 541 42.17 5.91 -9.83
C ILE A 541 41.99 6.71 -11.12
N LEU A 542 40.87 6.51 -11.81
CA LEU A 542 40.59 7.13 -13.11
C LEU A 542 39.85 8.48 -12.94
N PRO A 543 39.99 9.42 -13.90
CA PRO A 543 39.17 10.63 -13.94
C PRO A 543 37.68 10.28 -14.10
N THR A 544 36.78 11.15 -13.60
CA THR A 544 35.34 10.90 -13.68
C THR A 544 34.86 10.83 -15.13
N PRO A 545 34.28 9.71 -15.61
CA PRO A 545 33.82 9.58 -16.99
C PRO A 545 32.55 10.38 -17.27
N ASN A 546 32.38 10.79 -18.52
CA ASN A 546 31.11 11.27 -19.05
C ASN A 546 30.16 10.08 -19.25
N ILE A 547 28.97 10.13 -18.66
CA ILE A 547 27.99 9.04 -18.73
C ILE A 547 26.94 9.40 -19.80
N VAL A 548 26.85 8.59 -20.84
CA VAL A 548 25.94 8.77 -21.98
C VAL A 548 25.07 7.52 -22.22
N LEU A 549 23.90 7.71 -22.83
CA LEU A 549 22.96 6.61 -23.13
C LEU A 549 23.00 6.25 -24.63
N LYS A 550 23.90 5.37 -25.04
CA LYS A 550 24.00 4.92 -26.43
C LYS A 550 23.15 3.68 -26.67
N LYS A 551 22.21 3.73 -27.63
CA LYS A 551 21.37 2.58 -28.04
C LYS A 551 20.70 1.82 -26.87
N ARG A 552 20.21 2.56 -25.85
CA ARG A 552 19.64 2.06 -24.57
C ARG A 552 20.63 1.44 -23.58
N VAL A 553 21.94 1.47 -23.86
CA VAL A 553 23.01 1.03 -22.96
C VAL A 553 23.66 2.26 -22.30
N ILE A 554 23.99 2.16 -21.01
CA ILE A 554 24.75 3.20 -20.31
C ILE A 554 26.24 2.98 -20.62
N THR A 555 26.83 3.95 -21.31
CA THR A 555 28.25 3.97 -21.69
C THR A 555 28.98 5.03 -20.88
N PHE A 556 30.11 4.64 -20.30
CA PHE A 556 31.05 5.47 -19.57
C PHE A 556 32.17 5.86 -20.53
N VAL A 557 32.33 7.16 -20.78
CA VAL A 557 33.27 7.71 -21.76
C VAL A 557 34.32 8.54 -21.05
N PHE A 558 35.56 8.07 -21.07
CA PHE A 558 36.71 8.79 -20.51
C PHE A 558 37.28 9.76 -21.56
N THR A 559 37.92 10.84 -21.11
CA THR A 559 38.50 11.85 -22.01
C THR A 559 39.79 11.40 -22.69
N GLU A 560 40.43 10.34 -22.19
CA GLU A 560 41.68 9.78 -22.69
C GLU A 560 41.57 8.24 -22.77
N PRO A 561 42.26 7.58 -23.73
CA PRO A 561 42.34 6.12 -23.80
C PRO A 561 42.90 5.48 -22.52
N ILE A 562 42.22 4.44 -22.01
CA ILE A 562 42.67 3.67 -20.85
C ILE A 562 43.47 2.46 -21.30
N ASN A 563 44.59 2.16 -20.63
CA ASN A 563 45.44 1.02 -20.92
C ASN A 563 44.86 -0.32 -20.41
N VAL A 564 43.69 -0.71 -20.94
CA VAL A 564 43.05 -2.01 -20.69
C VAL A 564 43.62 -3.12 -21.57
N TYR A 565 43.61 -4.33 -21.01
CA TYR A 565 43.95 -5.58 -21.67
C TYR A 565 42.98 -6.64 -21.16
N GLU A 566 41.83 -6.72 -21.81
CA GLU A 566 40.71 -7.57 -21.41
C GLU A 566 40.86 -8.96 -22.05
N LYS A 567 40.51 -10.01 -21.29
CA LYS A 567 40.39 -11.36 -21.80
C LYS A 567 39.21 -11.46 -22.80
N LYS A 568 39.47 -12.06 -23.96
CA LYS A 568 38.47 -12.33 -25.01
C LYS A 568 37.62 -13.56 -24.71
#